data_AF-A0A2T5HY15-F1
#
_entry.id   AF-A0A2T5HY15-F1
#
_cell.length_a   1.000
_cell.length_b   1.000
_cell.length_c   1.000
_cell.angle_alpha   90.00
_cell.angle_beta   90.00
_cell.angle_gamma   90.00
#
_symmetry.space_group_name_H-M   'P 1'
#
loop_
_entity.id
_entity.type
_entity.pdbx_description
1 polymer ?
#
loop_
_entity_poly.entity_id
_entity_poly.type
_entity_poly.pdbx_seq_one_letter_code
_entity_poly.pdbx_strand_id
1 'polypeptide(L)'
;MDICSEWQWLIPSIVVVVGWCFVHITSKNRDIEAARRNLRAKYLIDAYRAISFTIQRKDLTIDEMSQLERACDEIHLFGNEEQIKNVHDIMANYFKDSLECRANKQIKLLDSIRSELRQLFKEDPKSLEKFTVLRLDRPAAK
;
A
#
# COMPACT_ATOMS: atom_id res chain seq x y z
N MET A 1 -58.40 18.25 26.55
CA MET A 1 -57.90 16.86 26.47
C MET A 1 -57.13 16.80 25.16
N ASP A 2 -55.92 17.38 25.15
CA ASP A 2 -55.17 17.65 23.91
C ASP A 2 -53.92 16.78 23.84
N ILE A 3 -54.17 15.47 23.75
CA ILE A 3 -53.15 14.44 23.56
C ILE A 3 -52.36 14.71 22.27
N CYS A 4 -52.92 15.43 21.29
CA CYS A 4 -52.23 15.79 20.04
C CYS A 4 -51.04 16.76 20.19
N SER A 5 -50.99 17.59 21.25
CA SER A 5 -49.94 18.62 21.37
C SER A 5 -48.60 18.09 21.89
N GLU A 6 -48.61 16.99 22.65
CA GLU A 6 -47.39 16.44 23.26
C GLU A 6 -46.54 15.63 22.28
N TRP A 7 -47.16 15.01 21.25
CA TRP A 7 -46.43 14.22 20.25
C TRP A 7 -45.68 15.07 19.21
N GLN A 8 -45.99 16.37 19.11
CA GLN A 8 -45.44 17.26 18.09
C GLN A 8 -43.91 17.44 18.22
N TRP A 9 -43.38 17.30 19.44
CA TRP A 9 -41.94 17.42 19.72
C TRP A 9 -41.20 16.07 19.79
N LEU A 10 -41.93 14.98 20.02
CA LEU A 10 -41.35 13.64 20.10
C LEU A 10 -40.94 13.12 18.72
N ILE A 11 -41.77 13.30 17.70
CA ILE A 11 -41.49 12.87 16.33
C ILE A 11 -40.19 13.48 15.78
N PRO A 12 -40.00 14.82 15.77
CA PRO A 12 -38.76 15.41 15.27
C PRO A 12 -37.55 15.03 16.13
N SER A 13 -37.71 14.88 17.44
CA SER A 13 -36.62 14.43 18.33
C SER A 13 -36.13 13.04 17.95
N ILE A 14 -37.05 12.09 17.71
CA ILE A 14 -36.70 10.72 17.29
C ILE A 14 -36.01 10.74 15.92
N VAL A 15 -36.50 11.54 14.96
CA VAL A 15 -35.88 11.67 13.64
C VAL A 15 -34.45 12.22 13.74
N VAL A 16 -34.22 13.21 14.60
CA VAL A 16 -32.88 13.77 14.84
C VAL A 16 -31.95 12.71 15.45
N VAL A 17 -32.41 11.96 16.45
CA VAL A 17 -31.59 10.91 17.10
C VAL A 17 -31.25 9.79 16.11
N VAL A 18 -32.22 9.34 15.30
CA VAL A 18 -32.00 8.30 14.29
C VAL A 18 -31.06 8.79 13.18
N GLY A 19 -31.25 10.02 12.71
CA GLY A 19 -30.37 10.65 11.71
C GLY A 19 -28.94 10.76 12.21
N TRP A 20 -28.74 11.22 13.45
CA TRP A 20 -27.43 11.29 14.10
C TRP A 20 -26.77 9.91 14.21
N CYS A 21 -27.53 8.90 14.64
CA CYS A 21 -27.03 7.53 14.78
C CYS A 21 -26.55 6.97 13.43
N PHE A 22 -27.32 7.16 12.37
CA PHE A 22 -26.98 6.68 11.03
C PHE A 22 -25.70 7.33 10.48
N VAL A 23 -25.58 8.66 10.64
CA VAL A 23 -24.37 9.41 10.26
C VAL A 23 -23.16 8.92 11.05
N HIS A 24 -23.32 8.70 12.36
CA HIS A 24 -22.20 8.29 13.20
C HIS A 24 -21.67 6.89 12.86
N ILE A 25 -22.56 5.92 12.61
CA ILE A 25 -22.17 4.57 12.21
C ILE A 25 -21.45 4.60 10.85
N THR A 26 -22.01 5.35 9.89
CA THR A 26 -21.42 5.47 8.55
C THR A 26 -20.06 6.16 8.60
N SER A 27 -19.90 7.21 9.42
CA SER A 27 -18.62 7.88 9.62
C SER A 27 -17.56 6.93 10.19
N LYS A 28 -17.89 6.20 11.26
CA LYS A 28 -16.97 5.24 11.88
C LYS A 28 -16.48 4.18 10.91
N ASN A 29 -17.39 3.61 10.10
CA ASN A 29 -17.00 2.60 9.11
C ASN A 29 -16.07 3.18 8.04
N ARG A 30 -16.35 4.39 7.55
CA ARG A 30 -15.49 5.10 6.59
C ARG A 30 -14.11 5.40 7.17
N ASP A 31 -14.03 5.80 8.43
CA ASP A 31 -12.78 6.13 9.11
C ASP A 31 -11.91 4.88 9.32
N ILE A 32 -12.52 3.75 9.70
CA ILE A 32 -11.82 2.46 9.82
C ILE A 32 -11.27 2.00 8.47
N GLU A 33 -12.08 2.09 7.40
CA GLU A 33 -11.63 1.75 6.05
C GLU A 33 -10.50 2.65 5.57
N ALA A 34 -10.60 3.96 5.82
CA ALA A 34 -9.54 4.91 5.49
C ALA A 34 -8.25 4.60 6.25
N ALA A 35 -8.34 4.30 7.55
CA ALA A 35 -7.19 3.91 8.37
C ALA A 35 -6.52 2.63 7.85
N ARG A 36 -7.31 1.61 7.48
CA ARG A 36 -6.78 0.36 6.88
C ARG A 36 -6.08 0.62 5.54
N ARG A 37 -6.68 1.44 4.67
CA ARG A 37 -6.06 1.82 3.38
C ARG A 37 -4.75 2.58 3.59
N ASN A 38 -4.70 3.52 4.52
CA ASN A 38 -3.49 4.29 4.84
C ASN A 38 -2.37 3.40 5.39
N LEU A 39 -2.70 2.45 6.28
CA LEU A 39 -1.73 1.49 6.80
C LEU A 39 -1.15 0.62 5.68
N ARG A 40 -2.01 0.04 4.84
CA ARG A 40 -1.58 -0.77 3.68
C ARG A 40 -0.67 0.02 2.74
N ALA A 41 -1.06 1.25 2.39
CA ALA A 41 -0.27 2.11 1.53
C ALA A 41 1.11 2.41 2.12
N LYS A 42 1.18 2.68 3.44
CA LYS A 42 2.46 2.92 4.13
C LYS A 42 3.41 1.74 4.01
N TYR A 43 2.97 0.53 4.36
CA TYR A 43 3.81 -0.66 4.27
C TYR A 43 4.24 -0.96 2.83
N LEU A 44 3.34 -0.82 1.85
CA LEU A 44 3.70 -0.99 0.45
C LEU A 44 4.72 0.05 -0.04
N ILE A 45 4.66 1.29 0.44
CA ILE A 45 5.65 2.33 0.13
C ILE A 45 7.00 2.00 0.75
N ASP A 46 7.03 1.55 2.00
CA ASP A 46 8.26 1.20 2.70
C ASP A 46 8.94 -0.01 2.04
N ALA A 47 8.17 -1.05 1.69
CA ALA A 47 8.65 -2.18 0.93
C ALA A 47 9.14 -1.79 -0.48
N TYR A 48 8.39 -0.93 -1.18
CA TYR A 48 8.79 -0.39 -2.48
C TYR A 48 10.16 0.31 -2.40
N ARG A 49 10.38 1.14 -1.38
CA ARG A 49 11.63 1.88 -1.18
C ARG A 49 12.79 0.93 -0.93
N ALA A 50 12.63 -0.02 -0.01
CA ALA A 50 13.67 -1.01 0.33
C ALA A 50 14.07 -1.86 -0.89
N ILE A 51 13.09 -2.38 -1.64
CA ILE A 51 13.36 -3.14 -2.87
C ILE A 51 14.03 -2.23 -3.92
N SER A 52 13.54 -1.01 -4.10
CA SER A 52 14.12 -0.08 -5.09
C SER A 52 15.58 0.27 -4.80
N PHE A 53 15.97 0.29 -3.53
CA PHE A 53 17.32 0.60 -3.09
C PHE A 53 18.32 -0.54 -3.33
N THR A 54 17.83 -1.78 -3.27
CA THR A 54 18.64 -3.00 -3.42
C THR A 54 18.72 -3.50 -4.87
N ILE A 55 17.84 -3.02 -5.77
CA ILE A 55 17.90 -3.36 -7.20
C ILE A 55 19.27 -3.01 -7.78
N GLN A 56 19.81 -3.94 -8.59
CA GLN A 56 21.10 -3.83 -9.30
C GLN A 56 22.34 -3.74 -8.41
N ARG A 57 22.22 -3.90 -7.08
CA ARG A 57 23.39 -4.03 -6.20
C ARG A 57 23.89 -5.46 -6.19
N LYS A 58 25.18 -5.62 -6.49
CA LYS A 58 25.85 -6.91 -6.47
C LYS A 58 26.10 -7.40 -5.04
N ASP A 59 26.56 -6.50 -4.19
CA ASP A 59 26.89 -6.78 -2.80
C ASP A 59 26.01 -5.90 -1.89
N LEU A 60 25.14 -6.56 -1.11
CA LEU A 60 24.36 -5.91 -0.06
C LEU A 60 25.10 -6.09 1.26
N THR A 61 25.15 -5.01 2.05
CA THR A 61 25.55 -5.13 3.45
C THR A 61 24.51 -5.92 4.24
N ILE A 62 24.89 -6.45 5.42
CA ILE A 62 23.98 -7.22 6.29
C ILE A 62 22.73 -6.38 6.64
N ASP A 63 22.90 -5.08 6.87
CA ASP A 63 21.80 -4.16 7.15
C ASP A 63 20.85 -4.01 5.94
N GLU A 64 21.40 -3.83 4.74
CA GLU A 64 20.60 -3.74 3.51
C GLU A 64 19.86 -5.05 3.18
N MET A 65 20.46 -6.19 3.49
CA MET A 65 19.83 -7.50 3.34
C MET A 65 18.69 -7.70 4.33
N SER A 66 18.86 -7.28 5.59
CA SER A 66 17.80 -7.29 6.60
C SER A 66 16.64 -6.36 6.23
N GLN A 67 16.93 -5.18 5.67
CA GLN A 67 15.90 -4.27 5.15
C GLN A 67 15.12 -4.90 3.97
N LEU A 68 15.80 -5.63 3.09
CA LEU A 68 15.15 -6.35 2.00
C LEU A 68 14.25 -7.47 2.51
N GLU A 69 14.74 -8.27 3.46
CA GLU A 69 13.97 -9.36 4.08
C GLU A 69 12.70 -8.82 4.76
N ARG A 70 12.85 -7.75 5.55
CA ARG A 70 11.72 -7.06 6.16
C ARG A 70 10.70 -6.55 5.13
N ALA A 71 11.17 -5.99 4.03
CA ALA A 71 10.30 -5.53 2.95
C ALA A 71 9.53 -6.70 2.29
N CYS A 72 10.17 -7.87 2.15
CA CYS A 72 9.51 -9.07 1.68
C CYS A 72 8.43 -9.55 2.66
N ASP A 73 8.68 -9.49 3.97
CA ASP A 73 7.68 -9.82 4.99
C ASP A 73 6.50 -8.84 4.98
N GLU A 74 6.77 -7.55 4.78
CA GLU A 74 5.72 -6.53 4.62
C GLU A 74 4.84 -6.81 3.39
N ILE A 75 5.43 -7.26 2.28
CA ILE A 75 4.65 -7.69 1.11
C ILE A 75 3.91 -9.00 1.36
N HIS A 76 4.46 -9.94 2.12
CA HIS A 76 3.74 -11.15 2.51
C HIS A 76 2.49 -10.85 3.34
N LEU A 77 2.52 -9.79 4.16
CA LEU A 77 1.39 -9.43 5.02
C LEU A 77 0.36 -8.53 4.32
N PHE A 78 0.80 -7.61 3.46
CA PHE A 78 -0.05 -6.56 2.89
C PHE A 78 -0.21 -6.60 1.36
N GLY A 79 0.58 -7.42 0.68
CA GLY A 79 0.59 -7.56 -0.76
C GLY A 79 -0.56 -8.40 -1.30
N ASN A 80 -0.72 -8.35 -2.62
CA ASN A 80 -1.65 -9.22 -3.34
C ASN A 80 -1.01 -10.59 -3.65
N GLU A 81 -1.84 -11.56 -4.07
CA GLU A 81 -1.37 -12.93 -4.34
C GLU A 81 -0.25 -13.00 -5.41
N GLU A 82 -0.30 -12.13 -6.42
CA GLU A 82 0.73 -12.05 -7.46
C GLU A 82 2.06 -11.53 -6.89
N GLN A 83 2.02 -10.48 -6.08
CA GLN A 83 3.19 -9.90 -5.41
C GLN A 83 3.84 -10.90 -4.46
N ILE A 84 3.03 -11.64 -3.70
CA ILE A 84 3.50 -12.70 -2.80
C ILE A 84 4.24 -13.79 -3.59
N LYS A 85 3.65 -14.26 -4.70
CA LYS A 85 4.31 -15.25 -5.57
C LYS A 85 5.62 -14.74 -6.15
N ASN A 86 5.64 -13.48 -6.60
CA ASN A 86 6.84 -12.85 -7.15
C ASN A 86 7.95 -12.69 -6.08
N VAL A 87 7.60 -12.29 -4.86
CA VAL A 87 8.54 -12.21 -3.73
C VAL A 87 9.13 -13.59 -3.43
N HIS A 88 8.29 -14.61 -3.35
CA HIS A 88 8.74 -15.97 -3.10
C HIS A 88 9.70 -16.47 -4.21
N ASP A 89 9.39 -16.22 -5.48
CA ASP A 89 10.28 -16.58 -6.60
C ASP A 89 11.63 -15.85 -6.54
N ILE A 90 11.61 -14.54 -6.21
CA ILE A 90 12.83 -13.73 -6.06
C ILE A 90 13.69 -14.25 -4.91
N MET A 91 13.10 -14.56 -3.75
CA MET A 91 13.85 -15.04 -2.58
C MET A 91 14.37 -16.47 -2.78
N ALA A 92 13.57 -17.37 -3.35
CA ALA A 92 13.96 -18.76 -3.60
C ALA A 92 15.12 -18.87 -4.60
N ASN A 93 15.14 -17.98 -5.60
CA ASN A 93 16.16 -17.96 -6.65
C ASN A 93 17.21 -16.86 -6.44
N TYR A 94 17.21 -16.18 -5.29
CA TYR A 94 18.03 -14.99 -5.05
C TYR A 94 19.51 -15.25 -5.35
N PHE A 95 20.09 -16.30 -4.77
CA PHE A 95 21.50 -16.66 -4.95
C PHE A 95 21.81 -17.40 -6.26
N LYS A 96 20.79 -17.89 -6.97
CA LYS A 96 20.95 -18.68 -8.20
C LYS A 96 20.86 -17.81 -9.46
N ASP A 97 20.01 -16.79 -9.41
CA ASP A 97 19.75 -15.91 -10.54
C ASP A 97 20.92 -14.94 -10.78
N SER A 98 21.19 -14.66 -12.06
CA SER A 98 22.08 -13.57 -12.45
C SER A 98 21.54 -12.22 -11.96
N LEU A 99 22.42 -11.24 -11.77
CA LEU A 99 22.05 -9.89 -11.34
C LEU A 99 20.95 -9.28 -12.23
N GLU A 100 21.04 -9.49 -13.55
CA GLU A 100 20.07 -9.00 -14.53
C GLU A 100 18.71 -9.69 -14.39
N CYS A 101 18.69 -11.01 -14.22
CA CYS A 101 17.46 -11.77 -14.00
C CYS A 101 16.76 -11.30 -12.71
N ARG A 102 17.53 -11.19 -11.62
CA ARG A 102 17.04 -10.70 -10.32
C ARG A 102 16.48 -9.28 -10.44
N ALA A 103 17.23 -8.37 -11.08
CA ALA A 103 16.79 -6.99 -11.27
C ALA A 103 15.50 -6.92 -12.09
N ASN A 104 15.35 -7.71 -13.15
CA ASN A 104 14.13 -7.74 -13.96
C ASN A 104 12.92 -8.25 -13.16
N LYS A 105 13.08 -9.31 -12.36
CA LYS A 105 12.02 -9.81 -11.47
C LYS A 105 11.63 -8.78 -10.42
N GLN A 106 12.60 -8.12 -9.79
CA GLN A 106 12.36 -7.04 -8.83
C GLN A 106 11.68 -5.82 -9.48
N ILE A 107 12.05 -5.43 -10.70
CA ILE A 107 11.40 -4.36 -11.45
C ILE A 107 9.94 -4.71 -11.72
N LYS A 108 9.64 -5.94 -12.15
CA LYS A 108 8.26 -6.41 -12.36
C LYS A 108 7.43 -6.34 -11.06
N LEU A 109 8.02 -6.74 -9.93
CA LEU A 109 7.38 -6.61 -8.61
C LEU A 109 7.11 -5.14 -8.25
N LEU A 110 8.09 -4.25 -8.47
CA LEU A 110 7.92 -2.81 -8.23
C LEU A 110 6.83 -2.19 -9.10
N ASP A 111 6.69 -2.62 -10.36
CA ASP A 111 5.64 -2.13 -11.25
C ASP A 111 4.25 -2.55 -10.77
N SER A 112 4.11 -3.81 -10.30
CA SER A 112 2.89 -4.27 -9.63
C SER A 112 2.55 -3.43 -8.41
N ILE A 113 3.50 -3.24 -7.49
CA ILE A 113 3.30 -2.41 -6.29
C ILE A 113 2.95 -0.96 -6.68
N ARG A 114 3.62 -0.39 -7.68
CA ARG A 114 3.34 0.98 -8.14
C ARG A 114 1.91 1.10 -8.68
N SER A 115 1.45 0.13 -9.48
CA SER A 115 0.08 0.13 -10.00
C SER A 115 -0.96 0.04 -8.87
N GLU A 116 -0.69 -0.76 -7.85
CA GLU A 116 -1.57 -0.90 -6.68
C GLU A 116 -1.61 0.37 -5.84
N LEU A 117 -0.45 0.99 -5.59
CA LEU A 117 -0.37 2.27 -4.88
C LEU A 117 -1.15 3.36 -5.62
N ARG A 118 -1.04 3.45 -6.95
CA ARG A 118 -1.82 4.42 -7.75
C ARG A 118 -3.33 4.19 -7.61
N GLN A 119 -3.77 2.93 -7.62
CA GLN A 119 -5.18 2.60 -7.38
C GLN A 119 -5.63 3.00 -5.98
N LEU A 120 -4.80 2.76 -4.95
CA LEU A 120 -5.09 3.14 -3.57
C LEU A 120 -5.24 4.66 -3.39
N PHE A 121 -4.43 5.46 -4.09
CA PHE A 121 -4.50 6.93 -4.04
C PHE A 121 -5.50 7.54 -5.04
N LYS A 122 -6.14 6.72 -5.89
CA LYS A 122 -7.00 7.19 -7.00
C LYS A 122 -6.30 8.18 -7.93
N GLU A 123 -4.98 8.05 -8.08
CA GLU A 123 -4.21 8.86 -9.03
C GLU A 123 -4.35 8.26 -10.43
N ASP A 124 -4.66 9.10 -11.42
CA ASP A 124 -4.87 8.65 -12.80
C ASP A 124 -3.60 7.98 -13.37
N PRO A 125 -3.65 6.66 -13.66
CA PRO A 125 -2.46 5.89 -14.02
C PRO A 125 -1.83 6.33 -15.35
N LYS A 126 -2.60 7.03 -16.19
CA LYS A 126 -2.19 7.54 -17.51
C LYS A 126 -1.40 8.85 -17.47
N SER A 127 -1.41 9.57 -16.35
CA SER A 127 -0.77 10.90 -16.27
C SER A 127 0.76 10.85 -16.16
N LEU A 128 1.33 9.72 -15.70
CA LEU A 128 2.75 9.61 -15.34
C LEU A 128 3.51 8.52 -16.11
N GLU A 129 2.93 7.94 -17.17
CA GLU A 129 3.60 6.96 -18.04
C GLU A 129 4.85 7.55 -18.73
N LYS A 130 4.99 8.88 -18.72
CA LYS A 130 6.09 9.60 -19.38
C LYS A 130 7.29 9.93 -18.48
N PHE A 131 7.21 9.71 -17.17
CA PHE A 131 8.34 9.98 -16.27
C PHE A 131 9.13 8.70 -16.06
N THR A 132 10.17 8.52 -16.87
CA THR A 132 11.29 7.62 -16.58
C THR A 132 11.73 7.88 -15.14
N VAL A 133 11.72 6.85 -14.31
CA VAL A 133 12.22 6.92 -12.93
C VAL A 133 13.67 7.41 -13.02
N LEU A 134 13.90 8.67 -12.65
CA LEU A 134 15.23 9.26 -12.59
C LEU A 134 15.98 8.57 -11.45
N ARG A 135 16.67 7.47 -11.77
CA ARG A 135 17.64 6.86 -10.87
C ARG A 135 18.94 7.66 -11.00
N LEU A 136 19.37 8.25 -9.90
CA LEU A 136 20.74 8.72 -9.79
C LEU A 136 21.64 7.49 -9.75
N ASP A 137 22.40 7.27 -10.82
CA ASP A 137 23.48 6.30 -10.82
C ASP A 137 24.55 6.81 -9.84
N ARG A 138 24.59 6.22 -8.64
CA ARG A 138 25.63 6.55 -7.65
C ARG A 138 26.89 5.84 -8.12
N PRO A 139 27.98 6.55 -8.45
CA PRO A 139 29.22 5.89 -8.85
C PRO A 139 29.67 4.98 -7.72
N ALA A 140 29.96 3.72 -8.05
CA ALA A 140 30.52 2.75 -7.11
C ALA A 140 31.77 3.36 -6.48
N ALA A 141 31.77 3.52 -5.15
CA ALA A 141 32.95 3.92 -4.42
C ALA A 141 34.05 2.88 -4.68
N LYS A 142 35.16 3.33 -5.25
CA LYS A 142 36.38 2.53 -5.47
C LYS A 142 37.04 2.17 -4.15
#